data_AF-A0A3C2DXF1-F1
#
_entry.id   AF-A0A3C2DXF1-F1
#
_cell.length_a   1.000
_cell.length_b   1.000
_cell.length_c   1.000
_cell.angle_alpha   90.00
_cell.angle_beta   90.00
_cell.angle_gamma   90.00
#
_symmetry.space_group_name_H-M   'P 1'
#
loop_
_entity.id
_entity.type
_entity.pdbx_description
1 polymer ?
#
loop_
_entity_poly.entity_id
_entity_poly.type
_entity_poly.pdbx_seq_one_letter_code
_entity_poly.pdbx_strand_id
1 'polypeptide(L)' 'VQLIAINTDKQTLAFSKAGQKIQIGEKITQGRGAGAKPEIGQKA' A
#
# COMPACT_ATOMS: atom_id res chain seq x y z
N VAL A 1 -19.94 0.02 9.35
CA VAL A 1 -19.01 0.65 8.37
C VAL A 1 -18.05 -0.42 7.87
N GLN A 2 -17.74 -0.46 6.58
CA GLN A 2 -16.69 -1.33 6.02
C GLN A 2 -15.38 -0.52 5.90
N LEU A 3 -14.28 -1.05 6.46
CA LEU A 3 -12.96 -0.42 6.41
C LEU A 3 -12.07 -1.13 5.39
N ILE A 4 -11.40 -0.33 4.55
CA ILE A 4 -10.45 -0.79 3.53
C ILE A 4 -9.13 -0.06 3.74
N ALA A 5 -8.03 -0.81 3.78
CA ALA A 5 -6.67 -0.26 3.78
C ALA A 5 -6.00 -0.50 2.42
N ILE A 6 -5.41 0.54 1.87
CA ILE A 6 -4.68 0.50 0.60
C ILE A 6 -3.29 1.08 0.86
N ASN A 7 -2.23 0.34 0.50
CA ASN A 7 -0.86 0.81 0.68
C ASN A 7 0.10 0.16 -0.32
N THR A 8 1.16 0.86 -0.70
CA THR A 8 2.30 0.31 -1.44
C THR A 8 3.24 -0.53 -0.56
N ASP A 9 3.24 -0.26 0.75
CA ASP A 9 4.10 -0.95 1.71
C ASP A 9 3.40 -2.22 2.26
N LYS A 10 3.99 -3.38 1.97
CA LYS A 10 3.46 -4.69 2.37
C LYS A 10 3.52 -4.90 3.88
N GLN A 11 4.60 -4.47 4.51
CA GLN A 11 4.81 -4.66 5.94
C GLN A 11 3.79 -3.83 6.72
N THR A 12 3.66 -2.55 6.37
CA THR A 12 2.68 -1.64 6.97
C THR A 12 1.25 -2.12 6.76
N LEU A 13 0.91 -2.58 5.55
CA LEU A 13 -0.42 -3.09 5.24
C LEU A 13 -0.78 -4.32 6.10
N ALA A 14 0.19 -5.19 6.40
CA ALA A 14 -0.01 -6.36 7.25
C ALA A 14 -0.53 -5.99 8.65
N PHE A 15 -0.03 -4.89 9.23
CA PHE A 15 -0.44 -4.39 10.55
C PHE A 15 -1.80 -3.68 10.57
N SER A 16 -2.41 -3.40 9.42
CA SER A 16 -3.73 -2.77 9.37
C SER A 16 -4.81 -3.65 10.03
N LYS A 17 -5.73 -3.02 10.76
CA LYS A 17 -6.93 -3.66 11.35
C LYS A 17 -8.13 -3.66 10.39
N ALA A 18 -8.01 -3.09 9.19
CA ALA A 18 -9.07 -3.08 8.21
C ALA A 18 -9.41 -4.51 7.76
N GLY A 19 -10.70 -4.80 7.62
CA GLY A 19 -11.19 -6.12 7.17
C GLY A 19 -10.80 -6.44 5.73
N GLN A 20 -10.54 -5.42 4.91
CA GLN A 20 -10.01 -5.56 3.56
C GLN A 20 -8.68 -4.81 3.42
N LYS A 21 -7.69 -5.47 2.82
CA LYS A 21 -6.33 -4.95 2.63
C LYS A 21 -5.94 -5.13 1.16
N ILE A 22 -5.54 -4.05 0.51
CA ILE A 22 -5.16 -4.06 -0.90
C ILE A 22 -3.75 -3.49 -1.01
N GLN A 23 -2.82 -4.31 -1.50
CA GLN A 23 -1.50 -3.82 -1.85
C GLN A 23 -1.52 -3.30 -3.29
N ILE A 24 -0.93 -2.12 -3.53
CA ILE A 24 -0.75 -1.54 -4.86
C ILE A 24 0.76 -1.38 -5.17
N GLY A 25 1.12 -1.28 -6.44
CA GLY A 25 2.48 -0.92 -6.85
C GLY A 25 3.56 -1.96 -6.58
N GLU A 26 3.23 -3.25 -6.42
CA GLU A 26 4.21 -4.32 -6.12
C GLU A 26 5.36 -4.34 -7.13
N LYS A 27 5.07 -4.20 -8.42
CA LYS A 27 6.07 -4.24 -9.50
C LYS A 27 7.10 -3.10 -9.43
N ILE A 28 6.72 -1.95 -8.89
CA ILE A 28 7.56 -0.74 -8.88
C ILE A 28 8.13 -0.41 -7.50
N THR A 29 7.48 -0.86 -6.42
CA THR A 29 7.91 -0.60 -5.03
C THR A 29 8.49 -1.82 -4.34
N GLN A 30 8.29 -3.02 -4.88
CA GLN A 30 8.68 -4.29 -4.26
C GLN A 30 8.13 -4.45 -2.83
N GLY A 31 7.00 -3.82 -2.55
CA GLY A 31 6.36 -3.82 -1.24
C GLY A 31 7.04 -2.95 -0.17
N ARG A 32 7.92 -2.01 -0.54
CA ARG A 32 8.72 -1.17 0.40
C ARG A 32 8.25 0.29 0.51
N GLY A 33 7.09 0.61 -0.05
CA GLY A 33 6.53 1.96 -0.02
C GLY A 33 6.98 2.86 -1.18
N ALA A 34 6.29 4.00 -1.32
CA ALA A 34 6.56 4.98 -2.39
C ALA A 34 7.77 5.88 -2.12
N GLY A 35 8.44 5.78 -0.97
CA GLY A 35 9.67 6.54 -0.68
C GLY A 35 9.49 8.06 -0.68
N ALA A 36 8.37 8.57 -0.15
CA ALA A 36 8.00 9.99 -0.15
C ALA A 36 7.90 10.64 -1.55
N LYS A 37 7.74 9.82 -2.60
CA LYS A 37 7.57 10.26 -4.00
C LYS A 37 6.12 10.08 -4.45
N PRO A 38 5.30 11.14 -4.50
CA PRO A 38 3.89 11.05 -4.89
C PRO A 38 3.69 10.40 -6.26
N GLU A 39 4.61 10.64 -7.20
CA GLU A 39 4.58 10.09 -8.55
C GLU A 39 4.74 8.56 -8.59
N ILE A 40 5.40 7.96 -7.59
CA ILE A 40 5.45 6.50 -7.43
C ILE A 40 4.10 5.99 -6.94
N GLY A 41 3.48 6.68 -5.97
CA GLY A 41 2.13 6.34 -5.49
C GLY A 41 1.07 6.45 -6.57
N GLN A 42 1.19 7.40 -7.49
CA GLN A 42 0.27 7.56 -8.62
C GLN A 42 0.38 6.42 -9.65
N LYS A 43 1.57 5.82 -9.83
CA LYS A 43 1.82 4.73 -10.79
C LYS A 43 1.54 3.33 -10.22
N ALA A 44 1.22 3.24 -8.94
CA ALA A 44 1.07 2.01 -8.18
C ALA A 44 -0.22 1.25 -8.50
#